data_AF-A0A847GAF6-F1
#
_entry.id   AF-A0A847GAF6-F1
#
_cell.length_a   1.000
_cell.length_b   1.000
_cell.length_c   1.000
_cell.angle_alpha   90.00
_cell.angle_beta   90.00
_cell.angle_gamma   90.00
#
_symmetry.space_group_name_H-M   'P 1'
#
loop_
_entity.id
_entity.type
_entity.pdbx_description
1 polymer ?
#
loop_
_entity_poly.entity_id
_entity_poly.type
_entity_poly.pdbx_seq_one_letter_code
_entity_poly.pdbx_strand_id
1 'polypeptide(L)'
;MFSEEREELQFNWTMLGDIAEGRPNLGQKTDVAVYRLMQFTLRDVMIKEFDVETADRIFYHAGKNAGVQFYENLITRRGAFNEFVADLQELLKELGVGILRIEKADMENLTFTLTVAEDLDCSGLPVCDEEICTYDEGFIAGILGAHVGREFHVREVDCWCSGDRVCRFEVRPAA
;
A
#
# COMPACT_ATOMS: atom_id res chain seq x y z
N MET A 1 -15.81 3.75 18.05
CA MET A 1 -14.84 3.92 16.96
C MET A 1 -13.59 3.07 17.21
N PHE A 2 -12.87 3.21 18.34
CA PHE A 2 -11.66 2.41 18.61
C PHE A 2 -11.61 1.68 19.96
N SER A 3 -12.63 1.84 20.81
CA SER A 3 -12.68 1.23 22.16
C SER A 3 -13.49 -0.07 22.22
N GLU A 4 -14.02 -0.53 21.08
CA GLU A 4 -14.85 -1.74 20.99
C GLU A 4 -14.05 -2.92 20.46
N GLU A 5 -14.21 -4.08 21.12
CA GLU A 5 -13.72 -5.37 20.64
C GLU A 5 -14.43 -5.74 19.33
N ARG A 6 -13.70 -6.35 18.41
CA ARG A 6 -14.24 -6.74 17.09
C ARG A 6 -13.52 -7.97 16.54
N GLU A 7 -14.28 -8.77 15.79
CA GLU A 7 -13.76 -9.92 15.04
C GLU A 7 -13.48 -9.57 13.57
N GLU A 8 -14.03 -8.46 13.08
CA GLU A 8 -13.91 -7.99 11.70
C GLU A 8 -13.36 -6.56 11.63
N LEU A 9 -12.70 -6.23 10.51
CA LEU A 9 -12.27 -4.86 10.22
C LEU A 9 -13.50 -3.98 9.97
N GLN A 10 -13.56 -2.83 10.61
CA GLN A 10 -14.68 -1.87 10.44
C GLN A 10 -14.20 -0.48 10.01
N PHE A 11 -12.95 -0.36 9.56
CA PHE A 11 -12.45 0.92 9.07
C PHE A 11 -13.31 1.40 7.91
N ASN A 12 -13.64 2.68 7.93
CA ASN A 12 -14.37 3.36 6.86
C ASN A 12 -13.62 4.67 6.56
N TRP A 13 -13.60 5.09 5.30
CA TRP A 13 -12.92 6.32 4.88
C TRP A 13 -13.27 7.56 5.73
N THR A 14 -14.51 7.68 6.20
CA THR A 14 -14.95 8.80 7.06
C THR A 14 -14.23 8.86 8.40
N MET A 15 -13.62 7.76 8.86
CA MET A 15 -12.81 7.71 10.07
C MET A 15 -11.51 8.52 9.97
N LEU A 16 -11.10 8.92 8.75
CA LEU A 16 -10.00 9.87 8.55
C LEU A 16 -10.35 11.30 8.99
N GLY A 17 -11.64 11.59 9.18
CA GLY A 17 -12.15 12.90 9.57
C GLY A 17 -12.04 13.96 8.47
N ASP A 18 -12.51 15.17 8.77
CA ASP A 18 -12.30 16.33 7.91
C ASP A 18 -10.95 16.97 8.23
N ILE A 19 -9.95 16.66 7.40
CA ILE A 19 -8.59 17.18 7.60
C ILE A 19 -8.51 18.68 7.32
N ALA A 20 -9.34 19.23 6.42
CA ALA A 20 -9.34 20.66 6.13
C ALA A 20 -9.89 21.46 7.32
N GLU A 21 -10.94 20.95 7.98
CA GLU A 21 -11.46 21.49 9.23
C GLU A 21 -10.46 21.32 10.39
N GLY A 22 -9.87 20.13 10.53
CA GLY A 22 -8.99 19.79 11.65
C GLY A 22 -7.57 20.37 11.57
N ARG A 23 -7.07 20.64 10.36
CA ARG A 23 -5.71 21.17 10.10
C ARG A 23 -5.77 22.41 9.18
N PRO A 24 -6.43 23.51 9.58
CA PRO A 24 -6.70 24.65 8.69
C PRO A 24 -5.43 25.38 8.22
N ASN A 25 -4.33 25.27 8.97
CA ASN A 25 -3.05 25.91 8.63
C ASN A 25 -2.01 24.94 8.03
N LEU A 26 -2.00 23.67 8.51
CA LEU A 26 -1.00 22.68 8.10
C LEU A 26 -1.45 21.84 6.90
N GLY A 27 -2.77 21.71 6.68
CA GLY A 27 -3.36 20.97 5.58
C GLY A 27 -3.03 19.47 5.57
N GLN A 28 -3.08 18.92 4.36
CA GLN A 28 -3.00 17.48 4.06
C GLN A 28 -1.58 16.91 4.06
N LYS A 29 -0.56 17.76 4.15
CA LYS A 29 0.84 17.33 3.98
C LYS A 29 1.54 17.17 5.32
N THR A 30 2.48 16.24 5.36
CA THR A 30 3.40 16.01 6.46
C THR A 30 4.76 15.58 5.89
N ASP A 31 5.82 15.71 6.69
CA ASP A 31 7.12 15.17 6.32
C ASP A 31 7.09 13.64 6.30
N VAL A 32 7.71 13.04 5.28
CA VAL A 32 7.87 11.57 5.14
C VAL A 32 8.51 10.96 6.39
N ALA A 33 9.47 11.66 7.00
CA ALA A 33 10.12 11.21 8.22
C ALA A 33 9.14 11.03 9.40
N VAL A 34 8.10 11.87 9.50
CA VAL A 34 7.09 11.77 10.56
C VAL A 34 6.17 10.57 10.32
N TYR A 35 5.76 10.34 9.07
CA TYR A 35 5.00 9.16 8.67
C TYR A 35 5.76 7.86 8.98
N ARG A 36 7.01 7.76 8.50
CA ARG A 36 7.87 6.59 8.70
C ARG A 36 8.21 6.35 10.16
N LEU A 37 8.44 7.41 10.95
CA LEU A 37 8.69 7.27 12.39
C LEU A 37 7.52 6.57 13.08
N MET A 38 6.28 6.96 12.78
CA MET A 38 5.09 6.29 13.31
C MET A 38 5.03 4.83 12.83
N GLN A 39 5.14 4.60 11.52
CA GLN A 39 5.04 3.27 10.92
C GLN A 39 6.09 2.29 11.49
N PHE A 40 7.37 2.69 11.51
CA PHE A 40 8.47 1.82 11.95
C PHE A 40 8.46 1.58 13.45
N THR A 41 8.08 2.56 14.27
CA THR A 41 7.97 2.33 15.72
C THR A 41 6.76 1.46 16.06
N LEU A 42 5.66 1.55 15.30
CA LEU A 42 4.56 0.59 15.42
C LEU A 42 5.00 -0.83 15.05
N ARG A 43 5.75 -1.00 13.95
CA ARG A 43 6.31 -2.30 13.56
C ARG A 43 7.25 -2.86 14.64
N ASP A 44 8.18 -2.04 15.16
CA ASP A 44 9.13 -2.45 16.19
C ASP A 44 8.42 -2.94 17.47
N VAL A 45 7.39 -2.21 17.92
CA VAL A 45 6.57 -2.63 19.05
C VAL A 45 5.82 -3.92 18.76
N MET A 46 5.22 -4.08 17.56
CA MET A 46 4.54 -5.33 17.20
C MET A 46 5.48 -6.53 17.17
N ILE A 47 6.69 -6.38 16.63
CA ILE A 47 7.71 -7.44 16.62
C ILE A 47 8.10 -7.81 18.04
N LYS A 48 8.29 -6.82 18.91
CA LYS A 48 8.68 -7.04 20.31
C LYS A 48 7.59 -7.73 21.14
N GLU A 49 6.34 -7.29 21.01
CA GLU A 49 5.21 -7.81 21.80
C GLU A 49 4.67 -9.13 21.24
N PHE A 50 4.88 -9.39 19.95
CA PHE A 50 4.49 -10.61 19.26
C PHE A 50 5.73 -11.25 18.60
N ASP A 51 5.80 -11.20 17.27
CA ASP A 51 6.88 -11.71 16.45
C ASP A 51 6.86 -11.05 15.05
N VAL A 52 7.87 -11.34 14.24
CA VAL A 52 8.00 -10.80 12.86
C VAL A 52 6.84 -11.25 11.98
N GLU A 53 6.49 -12.54 12.01
CA GLU A 53 5.43 -13.12 11.16
C GLU A 53 4.06 -12.45 11.44
N THR A 54 3.76 -12.21 12.72
CA THR A 54 2.53 -11.54 13.15
C THR A 54 2.53 -10.08 12.74
N ALA A 55 3.66 -9.37 12.89
CA ALA A 55 3.79 -7.99 12.43
C ALA A 55 3.55 -7.91 10.91
N ASP A 56 4.20 -8.75 10.12
CA ASP A 56 4.06 -8.79 8.67
C ASP A 56 2.62 -9.10 8.25
N ARG A 57 1.97 -10.09 8.89
CA ARG A 57 0.56 -10.39 8.65
C ARG A 57 -0.34 -9.20 8.95
N ILE A 58 -0.11 -8.48 10.05
CA ILE A 58 -0.88 -7.28 10.40
C ILE A 58 -0.67 -6.18 9.34
N PHE A 59 0.58 -5.92 8.94
CA PHE A 59 0.91 -4.93 7.91
C PHE A 59 0.28 -5.26 6.55
N TYR A 60 0.35 -6.53 6.12
CA TYR A 60 -0.29 -7.00 4.90
C TYR A 60 -1.81 -6.76 4.93
N HIS A 61 -2.49 -7.17 6.00
CA HIS A 61 -3.94 -6.98 6.10
C HIS A 61 -4.35 -5.50 6.21
N ALA A 62 -3.55 -4.68 6.91
CA ALA A 62 -3.75 -3.24 6.96
C ALA A 62 -3.61 -2.60 5.57
N GLY A 63 -2.56 -2.99 4.83
CA GLY A 63 -2.34 -2.58 3.44
C GLY A 63 -3.50 -2.98 2.55
N LYS A 64 -3.93 -4.24 2.59
CA LYS A 64 -5.05 -4.75 1.80
C LYS A 64 -6.34 -3.97 2.04
N ASN A 65 -6.68 -3.72 3.31
CA ASN A 65 -7.85 -2.95 3.65
C ASN A 65 -7.74 -1.49 3.18
N ALA A 66 -6.57 -0.86 3.35
CA ALA A 66 -6.31 0.48 2.85
C ALA A 66 -6.42 0.55 1.32
N GLY A 67 -5.94 -0.46 0.60
CA GLY A 67 -6.03 -0.55 -0.85
C GLY A 67 -7.47 -0.63 -1.36
N VAL A 68 -8.31 -1.45 -0.72
CA VAL A 68 -9.75 -1.50 -1.03
C VAL A 68 -10.40 -0.13 -0.82
N GLN A 69 -10.14 0.51 0.32
CA GLN A 69 -10.70 1.82 0.63
C GLN A 69 -10.19 2.91 -0.31
N PHE A 70 -8.91 2.88 -0.69
CA PHE A 70 -8.33 3.79 -1.68
C PHE A 70 -9.04 3.66 -3.03
N TYR A 71 -9.24 2.42 -3.50
CA TYR A 71 -9.98 2.17 -4.74
C TYR A 71 -11.42 2.67 -4.65
N GLU A 72 -12.14 2.34 -3.58
CA GLU A 72 -13.55 2.70 -3.41
C GLU A 72 -13.80 4.21 -3.32
N ASN A 73 -12.86 4.97 -2.75
CA ASN A 73 -13.08 6.39 -2.44
C ASN A 73 -12.35 7.34 -3.40
N LEU A 74 -11.24 6.93 -4.00
CA LEU A 74 -10.39 7.83 -4.80
C LEU A 74 -10.33 7.46 -6.28
N ILE A 75 -10.37 6.17 -6.64
CA ILE A 75 -10.33 5.76 -8.05
C ILE A 75 -11.66 6.09 -8.71
N THR A 76 -11.61 6.90 -9.77
CA THR A 76 -12.77 7.38 -10.52
C THR A 76 -12.90 6.69 -11.88
N ARG A 77 -11.77 6.32 -12.51
CA ARG A 77 -11.74 5.64 -13.80
C ARG A 77 -11.66 4.12 -13.61
N ARG A 78 -12.81 3.49 -13.39
CA ARG A 78 -12.92 2.04 -13.10
C ARG A 78 -13.27 1.17 -14.31
N GLY A 79 -13.23 1.75 -15.51
CA GLY A 79 -13.63 1.09 -16.75
C GLY A 79 -12.60 0.06 -17.21
N ALA A 80 -11.89 0.37 -18.29
CA ALA A 80 -10.86 -0.52 -18.80
C ALA A 80 -9.62 -0.52 -17.88
N PHE A 81 -8.89 -1.64 -17.82
CA PHE A 81 -7.72 -1.79 -16.93
C PHE A 81 -6.67 -0.68 -17.14
N ASN A 82 -6.45 -0.24 -18.37
CA ASN A 82 -5.52 0.85 -18.68
C ASN A 82 -6.00 2.21 -18.15
N GLU A 83 -7.31 2.47 -18.12
CA GLU A 83 -7.88 3.70 -17.54
C GLU A 83 -7.70 3.70 -16.02
N PHE A 84 -7.97 2.55 -15.39
CA PHE A 84 -7.73 2.34 -13.97
C PHE A 84 -6.26 2.53 -13.60
N VAL A 85 -5.34 1.90 -14.34
CA VAL A 85 -3.89 2.04 -14.10
C VAL A 85 -3.46 3.49 -14.22
N ALA A 86 -3.93 4.22 -15.25
CA ALA A 86 -3.60 5.63 -15.41
C ALA A 86 -4.07 6.47 -14.21
N ASP A 87 -5.28 6.22 -13.71
CA ASP A 87 -5.83 6.89 -12.52
C ASP A 87 -5.02 6.59 -11.26
N LEU A 88 -4.67 5.32 -11.08
CA LEU A 88 -3.85 4.91 -9.96
C LEU A 88 -2.46 5.57 -10.00
N GLN A 89 -1.80 5.59 -11.16
CA GLN A 89 -0.50 6.23 -11.32
C GLN A 89 -0.53 7.74 -11.01
N GLU A 90 -1.57 8.44 -11.48
CA GLU A 90 -1.76 9.86 -11.19
C GLU A 90 -2.00 10.10 -9.69
N LEU A 91 -2.92 9.35 -9.08
CA LEU A 91 -3.25 9.52 -7.66
C LEU A 91 -2.08 9.19 -6.72
N LEU A 92 -1.36 8.07 -6.94
CA LEU A 92 -0.22 7.71 -6.10
C LEU A 92 0.88 8.78 -6.15
N LYS A 93 1.09 9.37 -7.33
CA LYS A 93 2.06 10.46 -7.50
C LYS A 93 1.58 11.76 -6.84
N GLU A 94 0.32 12.15 -7.04
CA GLU A 94 -0.24 13.39 -6.49
C GLU A 94 -0.30 13.37 -4.95
N LEU A 95 -0.61 12.20 -4.38
CA LEU A 95 -0.66 11.99 -2.94
C LEU A 95 0.72 11.74 -2.31
N GLY A 96 1.78 11.60 -3.12
CA GLY A 96 3.14 11.38 -2.64
C GLY A 96 3.37 9.98 -2.07
N VAL A 97 2.63 8.98 -2.54
CA VAL A 97 2.79 7.57 -2.15
C VAL A 97 3.93 6.92 -2.92
N GLY A 98 4.05 7.23 -4.21
CA GLY A 98 5.12 6.70 -5.06
C GLY A 98 4.84 6.84 -6.55
N ILE A 99 5.83 6.49 -7.36
CA ILE A 99 5.76 6.52 -8.82
C ILE A 99 5.59 5.09 -9.34
N LEU A 100 4.32 4.70 -9.54
CA LEU A 100 3.95 3.39 -10.05
C LEU A 100 4.22 3.28 -11.56
N ARG A 101 4.70 2.11 -11.99
CA ARG A 101 4.74 1.68 -13.41
C ARG A 101 4.34 0.22 -13.54
N ILE A 102 3.70 -0.11 -14.66
CA ILE A 102 3.41 -1.49 -15.07
C ILE A 102 4.50 -1.92 -16.06
N GLU A 103 5.36 -2.85 -15.66
CA GLU A 103 6.38 -3.42 -16.55
C GLU A 103 5.77 -4.50 -17.46
N LYS A 104 4.89 -5.33 -16.90
CA LYS A 104 4.19 -6.40 -17.62
C LYS A 104 2.76 -6.50 -17.11
N ALA A 105 1.82 -6.71 -18.04
CA ALA A 105 0.43 -7.01 -17.74
C ALA A 105 -0.08 -8.08 -18.69
N ASP A 106 -0.41 -9.24 -18.14
CA ASP A 106 -1.10 -10.32 -18.82
C ASP A 106 -2.52 -10.39 -18.27
N MET A 107 -3.46 -9.83 -19.02
CA MET A 107 -4.87 -9.78 -18.63
C MET A 107 -5.59 -11.13 -18.81
N GLU A 108 -5.03 -12.06 -19.57
CA GLU A 108 -5.62 -13.39 -19.77
C GLU A 108 -5.33 -14.28 -18.56
N ASN A 109 -4.09 -14.28 -18.10
CA ASN A 109 -3.66 -15.03 -16.92
C ASN A 109 -3.75 -14.24 -15.61
N LEU A 110 -4.10 -12.95 -15.69
CA LEU A 110 -4.17 -12.01 -14.57
C LEU A 110 -2.85 -11.95 -13.76
N THR A 111 -1.74 -11.87 -14.49
CA THR A 111 -0.41 -11.72 -13.91
C THR A 111 0.21 -10.38 -14.27
N PHE A 112 0.87 -9.74 -13.31
CA PHE A 112 1.42 -8.40 -13.47
C PHE A 112 2.81 -8.29 -12.86
N THR A 113 3.63 -7.42 -13.45
CA THR A 113 4.88 -6.96 -12.84
C THR A 113 4.79 -5.44 -12.70
N LEU A 114 4.94 -4.98 -11.47
CA LEU A 114 4.79 -3.58 -11.08
C LEU A 114 6.11 -3.07 -10.50
N THR A 115 6.39 -1.79 -10.68
CA THR A 115 7.48 -1.13 -9.94
C THR A 115 6.98 0.15 -9.30
N VAL A 116 7.46 0.43 -8.09
CA VAL A 116 7.24 1.68 -7.38
C VAL A 116 8.59 2.34 -7.14
N ALA A 117 8.79 3.53 -7.71
CA ALA A 117 9.94 4.39 -7.43
C ALA A 117 9.55 5.50 -6.46
N GLU A 118 10.50 6.02 -5.69
CA GLU A 118 10.23 7.03 -4.64
C GLU A 118 9.09 6.60 -3.69
N ASP A 119 9.05 5.30 -3.43
CA ASP A 119 8.11 4.64 -2.54
C ASP A 119 8.17 5.25 -1.13
N LEU A 120 7.00 5.63 -0.63
CA LEU A 120 6.81 6.24 0.68
C LEU A 120 7.32 5.36 1.82
N ASP A 121 7.34 4.05 1.68
CA ASP A 121 7.71 3.10 2.72
C ASP A 121 9.20 2.74 2.67
N CYS A 122 9.73 2.38 1.49
CA CYS A 122 11.10 1.85 1.35
C CYS A 122 12.18 2.87 0.91
N SER A 123 11.83 3.86 0.08
CA SER A 123 12.87 4.60 -0.67
C SER A 123 13.78 5.44 0.23
N GLY A 124 15.10 5.27 0.09
CA GLY A 124 16.12 5.99 0.84
C GLY A 124 16.55 5.31 2.15
N LEU A 125 16.03 4.12 2.45
CA LEU A 125 16.51 3.33 3.58
C LEU A 125 17.90 2.73 3.30
N PRO A 126 18.67 2.43 4.37
CA PRO A 126 19.93 1.71 4.24
C PRO A 126 19.72 0.35 3.57
N VAL A 127 20.75 -0.12 2.86
CA VAL A 127 20.74 -1.45 2.27
C VAL A 127 20.62 -2.49 3.39
N CYS A 128 19.69 -3.43 3.25
CA CYS A 128 19.51 -4.60 4.10
C CYS A 128 19.02 -5.79 3.28
N ASP A 129 19.22 -7.00 3.80
CA ASP A 129 18.79 -8.25 3.15
C ASP A 129 17.31 -8.59 3.45
N GLU A 130 16.46 -7.57 3.64
CA GLU A 130 15.06 -7.72 4.06
C GLU A 130 14.09 -7.07 3.07
N GLU A 131 12.97 -7.76 2.81
CA GLU A 131 11.80 -7.25 2.10
C GLU A 131 10.89 -6.55 3.11
N ILE A 132 10.86 -5.22 3.07
CA ILE A 132 10.21 -4.40 4.11
C ILE A 132 8.82 -3.91 3.69
N CYS A 133 8.46 -4.00 2.41
CA CYS A 133 7.24 -3.45 1.79
C CYS A 133 6.00 -4.36 1.90
N THR A 134 5.86 -5.07 3.02
CA THR A 134 4.68 -5.94 3.28
C THR A 134 3.35 -5.19 3.23
N TYR A 135 3.36 -3.90 3.60
CA TYR A 135 2.18 -3.04 3.47
C TYR A 135 1.79 -2.84 2.01
N ASP A 136 2.76 -2.56 1.14
CA ASP A 136 2.54 -2.36 -0.29
C ASP A 136 2.05 -3.62 -0.99
N GLU A 137 2.56 -4.80 -0.61
CA GLU A 137 2.04 -6.08 -1.09
C GLU A 137 0.52 -6.17 -0.83
N GLY A 138 0.11 -5.89 0.41
CA GLY A 138 -1.30 -5.83 0.78
C GLY A 138 -2.06 -4.77 0.00
N PHE A 139 -1.54 -3.54 -0.04
CA PHE A 139 -2.18 -2.39 -0.67
C PHE A 139 -2.46 -2.61 -2.17
N ILE A 140 -1.46 -3.12 -2.89
CA ILE A 140 -1.58 -3.51 -4.30
C ILE A 140 -2.61 -4.64 -4.45
N ALA A 141 -2.57 -5.67 -3.59
CA ALA A 141 -3.54 -6.77 -3.63
C ALA A 141 -4.98 -6.28 -3.43
N GLY A 142 -5.18 -5.36 -2.48
CA GLY A 142 -6.48 -4.76 -2.18
C GLY A 142 -7.04 -3.93 -3.34
N ILE A 143 -6.20 -3.08 -3.95
CA ILE A 143 -6.60 -2.25 -5.10
C ILE A 143 -6.94 -3.12 -6.32
N LEU A 144 -6.05 -4.05 -6.68
CA LEU A 144 -6.28 -4.90 -7.86
C LEU A 144 -7.47 -5.83 -7.64
N GLY A 145 -7.64 -6.34 -6.42
CA GLY A 145 -8.79 -7.18 -6.10
C GLY A 145 -10.11 -6.44 -6.16
N ALA A 146 -10.15 -5.19 -5.67
CA ALA A 146 -11.34 -4.35 -5.79
C ALA A 146 -11.66 -3.97 -7.25
N HIS A 147 -10.65 -3.83 -8.11
CA HIS A 147 -10.85 -3.54 -9.53
C HIS A 147 -11.30 -4.74 -10.36
N VAL A 148 -10.60 -5.88 -10.23
CA VAL A 148 -10.82 -7.08 -11.06
C VAL A 148 -11.91 -7.99 -10.48
N GLY A 149 -12.22 -7.86 -9.18
CA GLY A 149 -13.17 -8.74 -8.48
C GLY A 149 -12.62 -10.13 -8.21
N ARG A 150 -11.29 -10.27 -8.07
CA ARG A 150 -10.59 -11.52 -7.74
C ARG A 150 -9.51 -11.27 -6.70
N GLU A 151 -9.19 -12.29 -5.93
CA GLU A 151 -8.09 -12.24 -4.98
C GLU A 151 -6.74 -12.38 -5.67
N PHE A 152 -5.75 -11.63 -5.19
CA PHE A 152 -4.38 -11.64 -5.70
C PHE A 152 -3.38 -11.91 -4.60
N HIS A 153 -2.34 -12.65 -4.94
CA HIS A 153 -1.10 -12.72 -4.18
C HIS A 153 -0.09 -11.75 -4.82
N VAL A 154 0.46 -10.87 -3.99
CA VAL A 154 1.48 -9.90 -4.39
C VAL A 154 2.72 -10.19 -3.57
N ARG A 155 3.88 -10.22 -4.23
CA ARG A 155 5.17 -10.39 -3.55
C ARG A 155 6.17 -9.37 -4.05
N GLU A 156 6.88 -8.72 -3.14
CA GLU A 156 8.07 -7.94 -3.47
C GLU A 156 9.18 -8.90 -3.93
N VAL A 157 9.74 -8.67 -5.12
CA VAL A 157 10.81 -9.50 -5.69
C VAL A 157 12.14 -8.76 -5.82
N ASP A 158 12.10 -7.43 -5.84
CA ASP A 158 13.28 -6.57 -5.75
C ASP A 158 12.94 -5.39 -4.84
N CYS A 159 13.81 -5.06 -3.90
CA CYS A 159 13.58 -3.98 -2.93
C CYS A 159 14.59 -2.86 -3.13
N TRP A 160 14.22 -1.62 -2.80
CA TRP A 160 15.18 -0.54 -2.62
C TRP A 160 16.33 -0.97 -1.68
N CYS A 161 15.99 -1.69 -0.62
CA CYS A 161 16.94 -2.11 0.40
C CYS A 161 17.89 -3.21 -0.09
N SER A 162 17.59 -3.95 -1.17
CA SER A 162 18.52 -4.92 -1.76
C SER A 162 19.57 -4.27 -2.68
N GLY A 163 19.59 -2.93 -2.78
CA GLY A 163 20.53 -2.15 -3.58
C GLY A 163 19.98 -1.65 -4.91
N ASP A 164 18.71 -1.95 -5.21
CA ASP A 164 17.98 -1.38 -6.33
C ASP A 164 17.50 0.06 -6.04
N ARG A 165 16.97 0.73 -7.07
CA ARG A 165 16.42 2.09 -6.97
C ARG A 165 14.89 2.12 -7.00
N VAL A 166 14.25 0.96 -7.06
CA VAL A 166 12.81 0.79 -7.16
C VAL A 166 12.42 -0.49 -6.42
N CYS A 167 11.23 -0.50 -5.81
CA CYS A 167 10.63 -1.71 -5.25
C CYS A 167 9.79 -2.37 -6.38
N ARG A 168 10.02 -3.65 -6.70
CA ARG A 168 9.34 -4.41 -7.78
C ARG A 168 8.46 -5.49 -7.17
N PHE A 169 7.24 -5.60 -7.71
CA PHE A 169 6.23 -6.52 -7.21
C PHE A 169 5.74 -7.45 -8.33
N GLU A 170 5.68 -8.74 -8.04
CA GLU A 170 4.98 -9.72 -8.86
C GLU A 170 3.59 -9.96 -8.32
N VAL A 171 2.61 -9.95 -9.23
CA VAL A 171 1.20 -10.17 -8.91
C VAL A 171 0.70 -11.39 -9.65
N ARG A 172 0.02 -12.27 -8.93
CA ARG A 172 -0.60 -13.49 -9.48
C ARG A 172 -1.96 -13.73 -8.82
N PRO A 173 -2.92 -14.40 -9.49
CA PRO A 173 -4.18 -14.74 -8.87
C PRO A 173 -3.96 -15.59 -7.61
N ALA A 174 -4.71 -15.30 -6.55
CA ALA A 174 -4.79 -16.22 -5.42
C ALA A 174 -5.51 -17.50 -5.86
N ALA A 175 -5.04 -18.64 -5.34
CA ALA A 175 -5.59 -19.96 -5.64
C ALA A 175 -7.02 -20.15 -5.12
#